data_AF-A0A554VFJ3-F1
#
_entry.id   AF-A0A554VFJ3-F1
#
_cell.length_a   1.000
_cell.length_b   1.000
_cell.length_c   1.000
_cell.angle_alpha   90.00
_cell.angle_beta   90.00
_cell.angle_gamma   90.00
#
_symmetry.space_group_name_H-M   'P 1'
#
loop_
_entity.id
_entity.type
_entity.pdbx_description
1 polymer ?
#
loop_
_entity_poly.entity_id
_entity_poly.type
_entity_poly.pdbx_seq_one_letter_code
_entity_poly.pdbx_strand_id
1 'polypeptide(L)'
;MKNFIIKSVSIRIIIMFLFVSCSTSKKKNSMTDYQNAEEIKEKIERGDLVIGILDIKMVDEMIDLYTRSGNSGNAEGWYELGMIYYRGIGVDQDAEKAVSYFKLAAELGYGIDAWIKYIRIAYFAKLSSIPADRIKDLVADLEDKDTSGEIYLLKGYMLNQGYAYTENLEASFFALQQSVKKGNADAMFELCIYYHYGMGVEQNSQKSIDWCVKAAENNNIRAIYNLGTYYATGYESISKDINKAIAYYTKAANLGHGKAAGQLAAMYIMGEDVDKDEEKAKMFYTLAFENDFDVDIFFDSLGLEEIDIED
;
A
#
# COMPACT_ATOMS: atom_id res chain seq x y z
N MET A 1 69.23 -33.76 19.28
CA MET A 1 69.09 -34.25 20.66
C MET A 1 67.80 -33.67 21.24
N LYS A 2 66.87 -34.55 21.68
CA LYS A 2 65.93 -34.44 22.83
C LYS A 2 65.70 -33.02 23.38
N ASN A 3 64.48 -32.48 23.58
CA ASN A 3 63.27 -33.06 24.17
C ASN A 3 62.04 -32.13 23.99
N PHE A 4 60.85 -32.73 23.95
CA PHE A 4 59.55 -32.41 24.60
C PHE A 4 59.31 -30.98 25.16
N ILE A 5 58.14 -30.33 25.02
CA ILE A 5 56.82 -30.67 25.60
C ILE A 5 55.66 -30.01 24.80
N ILE A 6 54.50 -30.68 24.83
CA ILE A 6 53.20 -30.41 24.19
C ILE A 6 52.20 -29.72 25.17
N LYS A 7 51.19 -29.00 24.60
CA LYS A 7 49.87 -28.51 25.15
C LYS A 7 49.89 -27.17 25.92
N SER A 8 48.94 -26.23 25.77
CA SER A 8 47.62 -26.16 25.10
C SER A 8 47.03 -24.72 25.15
N VAL A 9 46.29 -24.29 24.11
CA VAL A 9 45.02 -23.48 24.10
C VAL A 9 45.08 -22.06 24.71
N SER A 10 44.65 -20.92 24.13
CA SER A 10 43.49 -20.54 23.30
C SER A 10 43.78 -19.16 22.62
N ILE A 11 43.61 -18.99 21.30
CA ILE A 11 42.52 -18.25 20.62
C ILE A 11 42.47 -16.71 20.85
N ARG A 12 42.82 -15.95 19.77
CA ARG A 12 42.29 -14.64 19.29
C ARG A 12 42.57 -13.39 20.15
N ILE A 13 43.07 -12.23 19.69
CA ILE A 13 42.74 -11.35 18.53
C ILE A 13 43.88 -10.32 18.37
N ILE A 14 44.56 -10.27 17.21
CA ILE A 14 44.60 -9.17 16.20
C ILE A 14 45.24 -7.83 16.65
N ILE A 15 46.47 -7.64 16.13
CA ILE A 15 47.04 -6.46 15.45
C ILE A 15 46.87 -5.06 16.08
N MET A 16 47.98 -4.66 16.71
CA MET A 16 48.62 -3.34 16.80
C MET A 16 48.35 -2.36 15.62
N PHE A 17 47.88 -1.15 15.91
CA PHE A 17 48.38 0.08 15.26
C PHE A 17 48.24 1.31 16.15
N LEU A 18 49.32 2.10 16.20
CA LEU A 18 49.50 3.34 16.94
C LEU A 18 48.83 4.55 16.25
N PHE A 19 48.26 5.40 17.10
CA PHE A 19 47.98 6.84 17.01
C PHE A 19 48.19 7.59 15.68
N VAL A 20 47.08 8.18 15.19
CA VAL A 20 47.08 9.57 14.70
C VAL A 20 46.01 10.31 15.49
N SER A 21 46.44 11.40 16.12
CA SER A 21 45.62 12.37 16.84
C SER A 21 44.52 12.93 15.94
N CYS A 22 43.26 12.60 16.23
CA CYS A 22 42.14 13.43 15.83
C CYS A 22 41.67 14.16 17.08
N SER A 23 41.78 15.50 17.03
CA SER A 23 41.16 16.40 18.00
C SER A 23 39.72 15.96 18.25
N THR A 24 39.40 15.73 19.52
CA THR A 24 38.04 15.52 20.00
C THR A 24 37.22 16.79 19.79
N SER A 25 36.68 17.00 18.59
CA SER A 25 35.52 17.87 18.47
C SER A 25 34.35 17.12 19.09
N LYS A 26 33.92 17.52 20.28
CA LYS A 26 32.57 17.21 20.77
C LYS A 26 31.57 17.91 19.84
N LYS A 27 31.36 17.40 18.62
CA LYS A 27 30.11 17.65 17.91
C LYS A 27 29.08 16.83 18.67
N LYS A 28 28.25 17.50 19.47
CA LYS A 28 26.87 17.01 19.61
C LYS A 28 26.39 16.85 18.16
N ASN A 29 26.19 15.62 17.69
CA ASN A 29 25.44 15.40 16.45
C ASN A 29 24.02 15.87 16.75
N SER A 30 23.76 17.17 16.54
CA SER A 30 22.41 17.69 16.51
C SER A 30 21.73 17.07 15.31
N MET A 31 20.61 16.41 15.54
CA MET A 31 19.78 15.84 14.47
C MET A 31 19.37 16.95 13.51
N THR A 32 19.27 16.61 12.22
CA THR A 32 18.70 17.52 11.21
C THR A 32 17.21 17.72 11.48
N ASP A 33 16.63 18.80 10.93
CA ASP A 33 15.18 19.03 11.05
C ASP A 33 14.37 17.81 10.55
N TYR A 34 14.83 17.17 9.47
CA TYR A 34 14.26 15.91 8.98
C TYR A 34 14.33 14.76 9.98
N GLN A 35 15.51 14.53 10.59
CA GLN A 35 15.68 13.47 11.58
C GLN A 35 14.82 13.69 12.83
N ASN A 36 14.67 14.95 13.27
CA ASN A 36 13.77 15.30 14.35
C ASN A 36 12.30 14.99 13.98
N ALA A 37 11.90 15.29 12.74
CA ALA A 37 10.55 15.02 12.26
C ALA A 37 10.26 13.51 12.16
N GLU A 38 11.20 12.71 11.64
CA GLU A 38 11.08 11.24 11.59
C GLU A 38 10.93 10.62 12.98
N GLU A 39 11.69 11.10 13.97
CA GLU A 39 11.55 10.59 15.35
C GLU A 39 10.14 10.87 15.92
N ILE A 40 9.55 12.02 15.59
CA ILE A 40 8.17 12.35 15.99
C ILE A 40 7.18 11.42 15.28
N LYS A 41 7.33 11.23 13.97
CA LYS A 41 6.49 10.35 13.17
C LYS A 41 6.52 8.90 13.69
N GLU A 42 7.69 8.35 13.98
CA GLU A 42 7.80 6.99 14.54
C GLU A 42 7.06 6.84 15.88
N LYS A 43 7.08 7.86 16.75
CA LYS A 43 6.34 7.84 18.02
C LYS A 43 4.83 7.83 17.80
N ILE A 44 4.36 8.60 16.81
CA ILE A 44 2.95 8.60 16.40
C ILE A 44 2.57 7.21 15.88
N GLU A 45 3.36 6.65 14.95
CA GLU A 45 3.08 5.36 14.33
C GLU A 45 3.12 4.17 15.32
N ARG A 46 3.95 4.24 16.37
CA ARG A 46 3.97 3.22 17.44
C ARG A 46 2.79 3.31 18.41
N GLY A 47 1.96 4.36 18.33
CA GLY A 47 0.92 4.61 19.32
C GLY A 47 1.50 4.96 20.70
N ASP A 48 2.76 5.44 20.76
CA ASP A 48 3.39 5.90 22.01
C ASP A 48 2.68 7.15 22.59
N LEU A 49 1.73 7.72 21.82
CA LEU A 49 1.00 8.93 22.11
C LEU A 49 -0.49 8.60 22.31
N VAL A 50 -1.03 9.01 23.46
CA VAL A 50 -2.45 8.84 23.78
C VAL A 50 -3.27 9.74 22.86
N ILE A 51 -4.18 9.15 22.08
CA ILE A 51 -5.07 9.88 21.17
C ILE A 51 -5.96 10.81 22.00
N GLY A 52 -5.79 12.13 21.81
CA GLY A 52 -6.63 13.17 22.42
C GLY A 52 -5.84 14.37 22.96
N ILE A 53 -5.90 15.48 22.21
CA ILE A 53 -5.53 16.85 22.60
C ILE A 53 -4.02 17.14 22.77
N LEU A 54 -3.18 16.17 23.16
CA LEU A 54 -1.72 16.35 23.28
C LEU A 54 -0.95 16.26 21.93
N ASP A 55 -1.56 15.65 20.91
CA ASP A 55 -0.90 15.24 19.66
C ASP A 55 -0.77 16.38 18.61
N ILE A 56 -1.74 17.31 18.56
CA ILE A 56 -1.78 18.37 17.52
C ILE A 56 -0.51 19.23 17.52
N LYS A 57 0.05 19.54 18.70
CA LYS A 57 1.27 20.35 18.80
C LYS A 57 2.51 19.65 18.27
N MET A 58 2.61 18.33 18.46
CA MET A 58 3.74 17.55 17.95
C MET A 58 3.63 17.37 16.44
N VAL A 59 2.41 17.21 15.93
CA VAL A 59 2.12 17.20 14.49
C VAL A 59 2.47 18.55 13.86
N ASP A 60 2.09 19.67 14.48
CA ASP A 60 2.46 21.01 14.04
C ASP A 60 3.99 21.20 14.01
N GLU A 61 4.69 20.72 15.04
CA GLU A 61 6.16 20.76 15.11
C GLU A 61 6.81 19.89 14.03
N MET A 62 6.30 18.67 13.82
CA MET A 62 6.75 17.77 12.75
C MET A 62 6.57 18.42 11.36
N ILE A 63 5.41 19.03 11.12
CA ILE A 63 5.12 19.75 9.88
C ILE A 63 6.08 20.93 9.70
N ASP A 64 6.34 21.72 10.74
CA ASP A 64 7.32 22.82 10.70
C ASP A 64 8.74 22.30 10.38
N LEU A 65 9.16 21.22 11.03
CA LEU A 65 10.46 20.60 10.83
C LEU A 65 10.63 20.08 9.39
N TYR A 66 9.68 19.32 8.86
CA TYR A 66 9.73 18.90 7.47
C TYR A 66 9.66 20.09 6.50
N THR A 67 8.89 21.14 6.83
CA THR A 67 8.80 22.35 6.00
C THR A 67 10.15 23.07 5.95
N ARG A 68 10.82 23.24 7.10
CA ARG A 68 12.18 23.79 7.16
C ARG A 68 13.18 22.92 6.42
N SER A 69 13.07 21.60 6.55
CA SER A 69 13.92 20.67 5.81
C SER A 69 13.71 20.79 4.30
N GLY A 70 12.47 20.80 3.82
CA GLY A 70 12.14 21.00 2.41
C GLY A 70 12.64 22.34 1.87
N ASN A 71 12.45 23.43 2.63
CA ASN A 71 12.95 24.76 2.30
C ASN A 71 14.49 24.82 2.23
N SER A 72 15.19 23.93 2.94
CA SER A 72 16.64 23.78 2.86
C SER A 72 17.13 22.98 1.65
N GLY A 73 16.21 22.50 0.80
CA GLY A 73 16.49 21.72 -0.40
C GLY A 73 16.39 20.20 -0.21
N ASN A 74 15.86 19.71 0.92
CA ASN A 74 15.65 18.29 1.14
C ASN A 74 14.35 17.81 0.47
N ALA A 75 14.48 17.05 -0.63
CA ALA A 75 13.33 16.49 -1.35
C ALA A 75 12.49 15.52 -0.49
N GLU A 76 13.11 14.77 0.43
CA GLU A 76 12.42 13.83 1.32
C GLU A 76 11.49 14.57 2.29
N GLY A 77 11.90 15.74 2.79
CA GLY A 77 11.04 16.57 3.66
C GLY A 77 9.74 16.99 2.97
N TRP A 78 9.80 17.33 1.68
CA TRP A 78 8.58 17.60 0.91
C TRP A 78 7.77 16.34 0.65
N TYR A 79 8.42 15.20 0.38
CA TYR A 79 7.69 13.95 0.16
C TYR A 79 6.91 13.53 1.41
N GLU A 80 7.51 13.62 2.59
CA GLU A 80 6.86 13.28 3.86
C GLU A 80 5.71 14.24 4.20
N LEU A 81 5.86 15.54 3.91
CA LEU A 81 4.72 16.47 3.98
C LEU A 81 3.58 16.07 3.04
N GLY A 82 3.91 15.65 1.82
CA GLY A 82 2.93 15.09 0.89
C GLY A 82 2.19 13.90 1.48
N MET A 83 2.90 12.98 2.13
CA MET A 83 2.34 11.78 2.77
C MET A 83 1.46 12.11 3.98
N ILE A 84 1.84 13.09 4.80
CA ILE A 84 1.05 13.55 5.95
C ILE A 84 -0.34 14.00 5.50
N TYR A 85 -0.41 14.93 4.54
CA TYR A 85 -1.69 15.44 4.03
C TYR A 85 -2.45 14.43 3.17
N TYR A 86 -1.75 13.51 2.50
CA TYR A 86 -2.39 12.44 1.74
C TYR A 86 -3.09 11.42 2.65
N ARG A 87 -2.46 11.05 3.77
CA ARG A 87 -3.00 10.07 4.72
C ARG A 87 -3.88 10.69 5.80
N GLY A 88 -3.71 11.98 6.10
CA GLY A 88 -4.36 12.66 7.21
C GLY A 88 -3.70 12.35 8.56
N ILE A 89 -2.36 12.30 8.60
CA ILE A 89 -1.62 11.99 9.84
C ILE A 89 -1.68 13.22 10.76
N GLY A 90 -2.61 13.20 11.72
CA GLY A 90 -2.79 14.27 12.70
C GLY A 90 -3.38 15.57 12.12
N VAL A 91 -3.78 15.56 10.85
CA VAL A 91 -4.43 16.65 10.12
C VAL A 91 -5.52 16.09 9.23
N ASP A 92 -6.48 16.92 8.82
CA ASP A 92 -7.44 16.51 7.80
C ASP A 92 -6.73 16.18 6.48
N GLN A 93 -7.23 15.17 5.76
CA GLN A 93 -6.75 14.85 4.43
C GLN A 93 -6.93 16.05 3.49
N ASP A 94 -5.87 16.39 2.75
CA ASP A 94 -5.86 17.55 1.84
C ASP A 94 -5.09 17.17 0.57
N ALA A 95 -5.85 16.83 -0.48
CA ALA A 95 -5.30 16.40 -1.75
C ALA A 95 -4.50 17.50 -2.46
N GLU A 96 -4.91 18.77 -2.36
CA GLU A 96 -4.25 19.91 -3.02
C GLU A 96 -2.90 20.20 -2.37
N LYS A 97 -2.84 20.19 -1.03
CA LYS A 97 -1.57 20.29 -0.30
C LYS A 97 -0.66 19.11 -0.59
N ALA A 98 -1.19 17.89 -0.49
CA ALA A 98 -0.41 16.67 -0.75
C ALA A 98 0.26 16.72 -2.13
N VAL A 99 -0.52 17.04 -3.17
CA VAL A 99 -0.02 17.16 -4.54
C VAL A 99 0.99 18.29 -4.71
N SER A 100 0.78 19.43 -4.05
CA SER A 100 1.73 20.55 -4.06
C SER A 100 3.09 20.14 -3.47
N TYR A 101 3.11 19.39 -2.37
CA TYR A 101 4.34 18.91 -1.75
C TYR A 101 5.01 17.79 -2.56
N PHE A 102 4.25 16.83 -3.11
CA PHE A 102 4.82 15.83 -4.02
C PHE A 102 5.44 16.46 -5.26
N LYS A 103 4.84 17.51 -5.81
CA LYS A 103 5.43 18.29 -6.90
C LYS A 103 6.77 18.90 -6.48
N LEU A 104 6.85 19.56 -5.31
CA LEU A 104 8.10 20.14 -4.81
C LEU A 104 9.18 19.07 -4.62
N ALA A 105 8.82 17.92 -4.02
CA ALA A 105 9.73 16.79 -3.87
C ALA A 105 10.26 16.30 -5.23
N ALA A 106 9.36 16.15 -6.20
CA ALA A 106 9.70 15.66 -7.53
C ALA A 106 10.60 16.64 -8.31
N GLU A 107 10.31 17.95 -8.21
CA GLU A 107 11.11 19.02 -8.83
C GLU A 107 12.51 19.15 -8.18
N LEU A 108 12.66 18.77 -6.91
CA LEU A 108 13.97 18.65 -6.23
C LEU A 108 14.68 17.30 -6.47
N GLY A 109 14.10 16.41 -7.25
CA GLY A 109 14.74 15.15 -7.64
C GLY A 109 14.57 14.00 -6.65
N TYR A 110 13.48 13.97 -5.86
CA TYR A 110 13.13 12.80 -5.02
C TYR A 110 13.09 11.49 -5.83
N GLY A 111 12.61 11.59 -7.07
CA GLY A 111 12.49 10.46 -7.99
C GLY A 111 11.11 10.37 -8.62
N ILE A 112 10.90 9.30 -9.40
CA ILE A 112 9.67 9.07 -10.13
C ILE A 112 8.46 8.84 -9.21
N ASP A 113 8.68 8.29 -8.01
CA ASP A 113 7.61 7.99 -7.05
C ASP A 113 6.81 9.23 -6.65
N ALA A 114 7.48 10.38 -6.50
CA ALA A 114 6.82 11.64 -6.19
C ALA A 114 5.92 12.10 -7.35
N TRP A 115 6.36 11.93 -8.61
CA TRP A 115 5.51 12.20 -9.78
C TRP A 115 4.35 11.19 -9.92
N ILE A 116 4.57 9.92 -9.59
CA ILE A 116 3.52 8.91 -9.56
C ILE A 116 2.46 9.30 -8.53
N LYS A 117 2.85 9.71 -7.31
CA LYS A 117 1.92 10.21 -6.28
C LYS A 117 1.17 11.46 -6.75
N TYR A 118 1.88 12.41 -7.36
CA TYR A 118 1.30 13.61 -7.96
C TYR A 118 0.18 13.26 -8.95
N ILE A 119 0.45 12.41 -9.95
CA ILE A 119 -0.53 12.02 -10.97
C ILE A 119 -1.68 11.24 -10.35
N ARG A 120 -1.38 10.30 -9.45
CA ARG A 120 -2.37 9.44 -8.80
C ARG A 120 -3.38 10.26 -8.02
N ILE A 121 -2.92 11.17 -7.16
CA ILE A 121 -3.82 11.99 -6.34
C ILE A 121 -4.59 12.98 -7.22
N ALA A 122 -3.94 13.59 -8.21
CA ALA A 122 -4.62 14.46 -9.17
C ALA A 122 -5.82 13.74 -9.82
N TYR A 123 -5.62 12.50 -10.27
CA TYR A 123 -6.66 11.65 -10.85
C TYR A 123 -7.76 11.29 -9.85
N PHE A 124 -7.42 10.65 -8.72
CA PHE A 124 -8.43 10.13 -7.78
C PHE A 124 -9.21 11.24 -7.06
N ALA A 125 -8.58 12.38 -6.78
CA ALA A 125 -9.25 13.55 -6.22
C ALA A 125 -9.87 14.47 -7.28
N LYS A 126 -9.72 14.16 -8.58
CA LYS A 126 -10.24 14.93 -9.72
C LYS A 126 -9.86 16.42 -9.65
N LEU A 127 -8.60 16.71 -9.36
CA LEU A 127 -8.14 18.07 -9.13
C LEU A 127 -8.19 18.91 -10.42
N SER A 128 -9.11 19.86 -10.48
CA SER A 128 -9.25 20.78 -11.61
C SER A 128 -8.17 21.87 -11.66
N SER A 129 -7.43 22.04 -10.55
CA SER A 129 -6.29 22.96 -10.45
C SER A 129 -5.12 22.56 -11.35
N ILE A 130 -5.07 21.29 -11.77
CA ILE A 130 -3.98 20.73 -12.57
C ILE A 130 -4.45 20.55 -14.01
N PRO A 131 -3.82 21.22 -14.98
CA PRO A 131 -4.20 21.10 -16.38
C PRO A 131 -4.05 19.66 -16.88
N ALA A 132 -5.05 19.18 -17.63
CA ALA A 132 -5.04 17.87 -18.28
C ALA A 132 -3.77 17.62 -19.11
N ASP A 133 -3.31 18.61 -19.87
CA ASP A 133 -2.12 18.46 -20.72
C ASP A 133 -0.84 18.28 -19.90
N ARG A 134 -0.75 18.92 -18.72
CA ARG A 134 0.36 18.67 -17.78
C ARG A 134 0.40 17.22 -17.33
N ILE A 135 -0.76 16.61 -17.04
CA ILE A 135 -0.83 15.19 -16.69
C ILE A 135 -0.39 14.32 -17.87
N LYS A 136 -0.84 14.62 -19.09
CA LYS A 136 -0.44 13.85 -20.28
C LYS A 136 1.06 13.90 -20.53
N ASP A 137 1.65 15.09 -20.44
CA ASP A 137 3.08 15.31 -20.65
C ASP A 137 3.89 14.51 -19.62
N LEU A 138 3.51 14.59 -18.34
CA LEU A 138 4.16 13.82 -17.28
C LEU A 138 4.02 12.32 -17.49
N VAL A 139 2.83 11.83 -17.86
CA VAL A 139 2.61 10.40 -18.14
C VAL A 139 3.52 9.94 -19.29
N ALA A 140 3.55 10.69 -20.40
CA ALA A 140 4.42 10.38 -21.55
C ALA A 140 5.91 10.35 -21.18
N ASP A 141 6.35 11.28 -20.33
CA ASP A 141 7.74 11.37 -19.87
C ASP A 141 8.15 10.22 -18.94
N LEU A 142 7.19 9.58 -18.27
CA LEU A 142 7.45 8.62 -17.19
C LEU A 142 7.14 7.17 -17.58
N GLU A 143 6.32 6.92 -18.60
CA GLU A 143 5.90 5.57 -19.06
C GLU A 143 7.08 4.58 -19.20
N ASP A 144 8.17 5.01 -19.84
CA ASP A 144 9.33 4.14 -20.05
C ASP A 144 10.30 4.10 -18.86
N LYS A 145 10.30 5.14 -18.02
CA LYS A 145 11.17 5.26 -16.85
C LYS A 145 10.62 4.49 -15.65
N ASP A 146 9.30 4.39 -15.54
CA ASP A 146 8.62 3.66 -14.49
C ASP A 146 8.79 2.16 -14.70
N THR A 147 9.52 1.50 -13.80
CA THR A 147 9.71 0.05 -13.84
C THR A 147 8.58 -0.72 -13.14
N SER A 148 7.76 -0.05 -12.31
CA SER A 148 6.66 -0.67 -11.57
C SER A 148 5.40 -0.90 -12.42
N GLY A 149 5.25 -0.14 -13.50
CA GLY A 149 4.07 -0.15 -14.36
C GLY A 149 2.90 0.66 -13.82
N GLU A 150 3.05 1.36 -12.71
CA GLU A 150 2.04 2.22 -12.11
C GLU A 150 1.60 3.35 -13.04
N ILE A 151 2.52 3.96 -13.81
CA ILE A 151 2.17 5.02 -14.78
C ILE A 151 1.26 4.47 -15.87
N TYR A 152 1.56 3.27 -16.39
CA TYR A 152 0.69 2.62 -17.38
C TYR A 152 -0.66 2.21 -16.79
N LEU A 153 -0.69 1.79 -15.51
CA LEU A 153 -1.94 1.51 -14.80
C LEU A 153 -2.81 2.77 -14.68
N LEU A 154 -2.23 3.88 -14.22
CA LEU A 154 -2.91 5.17 -14.10
C LEU A 154 -3.38 5.67 -15.46
N LYS A 155 -2.57 5.54 -16.51
CA LYS A 155 -2.97 5.84 -17.89
C LYS A 155 -4.18 5.01 -18.33
N GLY A 156 -4.21 3.72 -18.00
CA GLY A 156 -5.36 2.85 -18.20
C GLY A 156 -6.61 3.41 -17.53
N TYR A 157 -6.56 3.69 -16.23
CA TYR A 157 -7.69 4.28 -15.49
C TYR A 157 -8.18 5.61 -16.10
N MET A 158 -7.25 6.49 -16.45
CA MET A 158 -7.54 7.78 -17.06
C MET A 158 -8.22 7.65 -18.44
N LEU A 159 -7.80 6.69 -19.26
CA LEU A 159 -8.43 6.38 -20.54
C LEU A 159 -9.79 5.68 -20.37
N ASN A 160 -9.97 4.88 -19.32
CA ASN A 160 -11.22 4.20 -19.04
C ASN A 160 -12.34 5.16 -18.57
N GLN A 161 -12.00 6.14 -17.74
CA GLN A 161 -12.97 7.03 -17.09
C GLN A 161 -13.07 8.42 -17.73
N GLY A 162 -12.16 8.74 -18.65
CA GLY A 162 -12.04 10.08 -19.22
C GLY A 162 -11.50 11.09 -18.19
N TYR A 163 -10.21 11.03 -17.89
CA TYR A 163 -9.50 12.04 -17.11
C TYR A 163 -8.17 12.36 -17.79
N ALA A 164 -7.89 13.65 -18.01
CA ALA A 164 -6.84 14.14 -18.89
C ALA A 164 -6.98 13.70 -20.36
N TYR A 165 -7.26 12.42 -20.63
CA TYR A 165 -7.55 11.83 -21.93
C TYR A 165 -9.05 11.75 -22.19
N THR A 166 -9.41 11.73 -23.47
CA THR A 166 -10.75 11.30 -23.89
C THR A 166 -10.93 9.81 -23.59
N GLU A 167 -12.12 9.43 -23.15
CA GLU A 167 -12.45 8.02 -22.88
C GLU A 167 -12.16 7.14 -24.10
N ASN A 168 -11.42 6.06 -23.87
CA ASN A 168 -11.07 5.08 -24.89
C ASN A 168 -10.72 3.74 -24.22
N LEU A 169 -11.67 2.79 -24.26
CA LEU A 169 -11.51 1.47 -23.63
C LEU A 169 -10.41 0.62 -24.29
N GLU A 170 -10.24 0.71 -25.61
CA GLU A 170 -9.19 -0.04 -26.33
C GLU A 170 -7.80 0.45 -25.95
N ALA A 171 -7.60 1.77 -25.90
CA ALA A 171 -6.35 2.37 -25.46
C ALA A 171 -6.08 2.12 -23.98
N SER A 172 -7.13 2.14 -23.14
CA SER A 172 -7.02 1.74 -21.73
C SER A 172 -6.52 0.30 -21.61
N PHE A 173 -7.17 -0.64 -22.31
CA PHE A 173 -6.78 -2.04 -22.29
C PHE A 173 -5.33 -2.22 -22.74
N PHE A 174 -4.90 -1.53 -23.79
CA PHE A 174 -3.51 -1.54 -24.24
C PHE A 174 -2.53 -1.01 -23.18
N ALA A 175 -2.87 0.08 -22.49
CA ALA A 175 -2.05 0.62 -21.40
C ALA A 175 -1.94 -0.38 -20.25
N LEU A 176 -3.04 -1.01 -19.84
CA LEU A 176 -3.05 -2.08 -18.83
C LEU A 176 -2.14 -3.25 -19.25
N GLN A 177 -2.14 -3.65 -20.53
CA GLN A 177 -1.21 -4.67 -21.02
C GLN A 177 0.26 -4.25 -20.88
N GLN A 178 0.61 -2.97 -21.07
CA GLN A 178 1.98 -2.50 -20.83
C GLN A 178 2.33 -2.51 -19.34
N SER A 179 1.39 -2.14 -18.48
CA SER A 179 1.56 -2.20 -17.02
C SER A 179 1.81 -3.65 -16.55
N VAL A 180 1.05 -4.62 -17.07
CA VAL A 180 1.24 -6.04 -16.78
C VAL A 180 2.61 -6.55 -17.23
N LYS A 181 3.14 -6.10 -18.37
CA LYS A 181 4.51 -6.46 -18.81
C LYS A 181 5.59 -5.99 -17.83
N LYS A 182 5.31 -4.95 -17.04
CA LYS A 182 6.16 -4.45 -15.96
C LYS A 182 5.91 -5.16 -14.61
N GLY A 183 5.03 -6.16 -14.58
CA GLY A 183 4.75 -6.97 -13.40
C GLY A 183 3.73 -6.37 -12.43
N ASN A 184 3.00 -5.33 -12.84
CA ASN A 184 2.03 -4.68 -11.96
C ASN A 184 0.82 -5.59 -11.69
N ALA A 185 0.63 -5.97 -10.43
CA ALA A 185 -0.42 -6.90 -10.01
C ALA A 185 -1.83 -6.29 -10.06
N ASP A 186 -1.95 -4.97 -9.83
CA ASP A 186 -3.22 -4.26 -10.00
C ASP A 186 -3.66 -4.26 -11.46
N ALA A 187 -2.77 -4.01 -12.40
CA ALA A 187 -3.10 -4.10 -13.82
C ALA A 187 -3.52 -5.52 -14.24
N MET A 188 -2.93 -6.57 -13.65
CA MET A 188 -3.38 -7.94 -13.89
C MET A 188 -4.83 -8.14 -13.42
N PHE A 189 -5.18 -7.58 -12.26
CA PHE A 189 -6.56 -7.61 -11.77
C PHE A 189 -7.49 -6.80 -12.67
N GLU A 190 -7.07 -5.63 -13.15
CA GLU A 190 -7.87 -4.86 -14.11
C GLU A 190 -8.08 -5.63 -15.41
N LEU A 191 -7.10 -6.39 -15.92
CA LEU A 191 -7.32 -7.28 -17.07
C LEU A 191 -8.36 -8.37 -16.76
N CYS A 192 -8.41 -8.90 -15.53
CA CYS A 192 -9.48 -9.81 -15.11
C CYS A 192 -10.85 -9.14 -15.28
N ILE A 193 -11.02 -7.91 -14.75
CA ILE A 193 -12.26 -7.13 -14.87
C ILE A 193 -12.62 -6.84 -16.33
N TYR A 194 -11.64 -6.46 -17.16
CA TYR A 194 -11.86 -6.18 -18.58
C TYR A 194 -12.39 -7.40 -19.35
N TYR A 195 -11.83 -8.59 -19.12
CA TYR A 195 -12.35 -9.81 -19.74
C TYR A 195 -13.67 -10.28 -19.13
N HIS A 196 -13.90 -10.04 -17.84
CA HIS A 196 -15.16 -10.40 -17.18
C HIS A 196 -16.35 -9.64 -17.76
N TYR A 197 -16.20 -8.33 -17.99
CA TYR A 197 -17.26 -7.45 -18.51
C TYR A 197 -17.18 -7.18 -20.02
N GLY A 198 -16.12 -7.60 -20.71
CA GLY A 198 -15.92 -7.29 -22.13
C GLY A 198 -15.64 -5.80 -22.39
N MET A 199 -14.87 -5.15 -21.53
CA MET A 199 -14.56 -3.71 -21.64
C MET A 199 -13.49 -3.47 -22.72
N GLY A 200 -13.87 -2.99 -23.91
CA GLY A 200 -12.90 -2.76 -25.00
C GLY A 200 -12.23 -4.03 -25.55
N VAL A 201 -12.70 -5.21 -25.12
CA VAL A 201 -12.28 -6.54 -25.58
C VAL A 201 -13.48 -7.49 -25.54
N GLU A 202 -13.41 -8.59 -26.29
CA GLU A 202 -14.43 -9.63 -26.20
C GLU A 202 -14.46 -10.24 -24.79
N GLN A 203 -15.67 -10.34 -24.23
CA GLN A 203 -15.90 -10.97 -22.93
C GLN A 203 -15.42 -12.42 -22.95
N ASN A 204 -14.67 -12.83 -21.93
CA ASN A 204 -14.12 -14.18 -21.84
C ASN A 204 -13.88 -14.59 -20.38
N SER A 205 -14.79 -15.39 -19.83
CA SER A 205 -14.75 -15.82 -18.43
C SER A 205 -13.48 -16.61 -18.08
N GLN A 206 -12.98 -17.45 -18.99
CA GLN A 206 -11.75 -18.23 -18.73
C GLN A 206 -10.52 -17.33 -18.67
N LYS A 207 -10.34 -16.40 -19.63
CA LYS A 207 -9.24 -15.43 -19.59
C LYS A 207 -9.33 -14.52 -18.38
N SER A 208 -10.54 -14.12 -17.99
CA SER A 208 -10.79 -13.36 -16.76
C SER A 208 -10.22 -14.11 -15.55
N ILE A 209 -10.65 -15.37 -15.36
CA ILE A 209 -10.16 -16.23 -14.27
C ILE A 209 -8.64 -16.36 -14.31
N ASP A 210 -8.05 -16.64 -15.47
CA ASP A 210 -6.59 -16.79 -15.62
C ASP A 210 -5.83 -15.52 -15.17
N TRP A 211 -6.36 -14.34 -15.50
CA TRP A 211 -5.78 -13.06 -15.06
C TRP A 211 -5.97 -12.80 -13.57
N CYS A 212 -7.14 -13.14 -13.02
CA CYS A 212 -7.39 -13.05 -11.59
C CYS A 212 -6.44 -13.96 -10.79
N VAL A 213 -6.17 -15.19 -11.26
CA VAL A 213 -5.17 -16.09 -10.66
C VAL A 213 -3.78 -15.45 -10.67
N LYS A 214 -3.32 -14.96 -11.83
CA LYS A 214 -2.01 -14.28 -11.93
C LYS A 214 -1.88 -13.08 -11.01
N ALA A 215 -2.93 -12.27 -10.90
CA ALA A 215 -2.96 -11.13 -10.00
C ALA A 215 -2.85 -11.59 -8.53
N ALA A 216 -3.56 -12.65 -8.14
CA ALA A 216 -3.52 -13.19 -6.78
C ALA A 216 -2.19 -13.85 -6.42
N GLU A 217 -1.52 -14.49 -7.38
CA GLU A 217 -0.15 -15.01 -7.26
C GLU A 217 0.86 -13.88 -7.02
N ASN A 218 0.60 -12.69 -7.58
CA ASN A 218 1.38 -11.46 -7.35
C ASN A 218 0.81 -10.60 -6.21
N ASN A 219 0.09 -11.23 -5.26
CA ASN A 219 -0.44 -10.62 -4.05
C ASN A 219 -1.41 -9.45 -4.27
N ASN A 220 -2.08 -9.39 -5.42
CA ASN A 220 -3.21 -8.46 -5.57
C ASN A 220 -4.35 -8.87 -4.64
N ILE A 221 -4.62 -8.05 -3.63
CA ILE A 221 -5.56 -8.35 -2.55
C ILE A 221 -7.00 -8.50 -3.09
N ARG A 222 -7.41 -7.63 -4.03
CA ARG A 222 -8.74 -7.69 -4.66
C ARG A 222 -8.92 -8.98 -5.45
N ALA A 223 -7.89 -9.42 -6.17
CA ALA A 223 -7.90 -10.70 -6.88
C ALA A 223 -7.99 -11.90 -5.94
N ILE A 224 -7.21 -11.90 -4.85
CA ILE A 224 -7.24 -12.95 -3.82
C ILE A 224 -8.65 -13.06 -3.23
N TYR A 225 -9.26 -11.93 -2.85
CA TYR A 225 -10.63 -11.89 -2.35
C TYR A 225 -11.63 -12.44 -3.37
N ASN A 226 -11.57 -11.97 -4.63
CA ASN A 226 -12.49 -12.43 -5.68
C ASN A 226 -12.37 -13.94 -5.96
N LEU A 227 -11.15 -14.50 -5.94
CA LEU A 227 -10.97 -15.95 -6.06
C LEU A 227 -11.59 -16.71 -4.88
N GLY A 228 -11.49 -16.15 -3.67
CA GLY A 228 -12.21 -16.67 -2.50
C GLY A 228 -13.71 -16.74 -2.75
N THR A 229 -14.29 -15.67 -3.31
CA THR A 229 -15.71 -15.64 -3.68
C THR A 229 -16.05 -16.64 -4.78
N TYR A 230 -15.23 -16.76 -5.83
CA TYR A 230 -15.46 -17.73 -6.91
C TYR A 230 -15.46 -19.18 -6.40
N TYR A 231 -14.57 -19.51 -5.47
CA TYR A 231 -14.57 -20.82 -4.82
C TYR A 231 -15.72 -20.99 -3.81
N ALA A 232 -16.16 -19.93 -3.14
CA ALA A 232 -17.27 -19.99 -2.19
C ALA A 232 -18.60 -20.28 -2.88
N THR A 233 -18.85 -19.66 -4.04
CA THR A 233 -20.13 -19.80 -4.76
C THR A 233 -20.10 -20.88 -5.83
N GLY A 234 -18.91 -21.22 -6.34
CA GLY A 234 -18.76 -21.77 -7.68
C GLY A 234 -19.01 -20.67 -8.72
N TYR A 235 -18.11 -20.52 -9.68
CA TYR A 235 -18.20 -19.49 -10.71
C TYR A 235 -17.63 -19.99 -12.03
N GLU A 236 -18.47 -20.08 -13.07
CA GLU A 236 -18.08 -20.50 -14.41
C GLU A 236 -17.37 -21.87 -14.42
N SER A 237 -16.07 -21.90 -14.74
CA SER A 237 -15.24 -23.11 -14.74
C SER A 237 -14.64 -23.46 -13.37
N ILE A 238 -14.89 -22.64 -12.34
CA ILE A 238 -14.47 -22.90 -10.96
C ILE A 238 -15.61 -23.60 -10.20
N SER A 239 -15.38 -24.86 -9.84
CA SER A 239 -16.27 -25.58 -8.92
C SER A 239 -16.20 -25.02 -7.51
N LYS A 240 -17.34 -25.02 -6.80
CA LYS A 240 -17.43 -24.65 -5.38
C LYS A 240 -16.46 -25.52 -4.54
N ASP A 241 -15.62 -24.86 -3.75
CA ASP A 241 -14.63 -25.47 -2.84
C ASP A 241 -14.42 -24.53 -1.63
N ILE A 242 -15.14 -24.82 -0.55
CA ILE A 242 -15.17 -23.97 0.65
C ILE A 242 -13.81 -23.90 1.34
N ASN A 243 -13.03 -24.99 1.34
CA ASN A 243 -11.70 -24.98 1.94
C ASN A 243 -10.76 -24.02 1.19
N LYS A 244 -10.82 -24.00 -0.14
CA LYS A 244 -10.08 -23.00 -0.93
C LYS A 244 -10.61 -21.60 -0.70
N ALA A 245 -11.93 -21.42 -0.62
CA ALA A 245 -12.52 -20.11 -0.33
C ALA A 245 -11.99 -19.52 0.98
N ILE A 246 -12.00 -20.31 2.07
CA ILE A 246 -11.46 -19.92 3.37
C ILE A 246 -9.97 -19.57 3.25
N ALA A 247 -9.18 -20.39 2.55
CA ALA A 247 -7.75 -20.12 2.37
C ALA A 247 -7.48 -18.79 1.65
N TYR A 248 -8.22 -18.50 0.57
CA TYR A 248 -8.11 -17.22 -0.15
C TYR A 248 -8.60 -16.05 0.69
N TYR A 249 -9.76 -16.15 1.34
CA TYR A 249 -10.24 -15.09 2.22
C TYR A 249 -9.29 -14.83 3.38
N THR A 250 -8.71 -15.88 3.97
CA THR A 250 -7.75 -15.73 5.08
C THR A 250 -6.49 -15.02 4.60
N LYS A 251 -5.99 -15.37 3.42
CA LYS A 251 -4.86 -14.66 2.79
C LYS A 251 -5.20 -13.18 2.54
N ALA A 252 -6.38 -12.87 2.02
CA ALA A 252 -6.80 -11.50 1.76
C ALA A 252 -6.97 -10.69 3.06
N ALA A 253 -7.60 -11.27 4.08
CA ALA A 253 -7.77 -10.66 5.41
C ALA A 253 -6.42 -10.32 6.06
N ASN A 254 -5.47 -11.25 6.04
CA ASN A 254 -4.12 -11.04 6.58
C ASN A 254 -3.31 -10.01 5.78
N LEU A 255 -3.71 -9.69 4.55
CA LEU A 255 -3.12 -8.63 3.74
C LEU A 255 -3.86 -7.29 3.87
N GLY A 256 -4.88 -7.21 4.72
CA GLY A 256 -5.61 -5.97 5.00
C GLY A 256 -6.99 -5.87 4.35
N HIS A 257 -7.55 -6.94 3.80
CA HIS A 257 -8.88 -6.88 3.19
C HIS A 257 -9.98 -7.10 4.24
N GLY A 258 -10.46 -6.02 4.85
CA GLY A 258 -11.44 -6.13 5.95
C GLY A 258 -12.75 -6.83 5.55
N LYS A 259 -13.25 -6.66 4.32
CA LYS A 259 -14.41 -7.43 3.84
C LYS A 259 -14.14 -8.94 3.76
N ALA A 260 -12.91 -9.37 3.51
CA ALA A 260 -12.57 -10.80 3.51
C ALA A 260 -12.60 -11.36 4.93
N ALA A 261 -12.11 -10.58 5.90
CA ALA A 261 -12.19 -10.92 7.32
C ALA A 261 -13.66 -11.01 7.78
N GLY A 262 -14.50 -10.00 7.45
CA GLY A 262 -15.93 -10.03 7.75
C GLY A 262 -16.66 -11.24 7.14
N GLN A 263 -16.31 -11.63 5.91
CA GLN A 263 -16.87 -12.84 5.28
C GLN A 263 -16.49 -14.12 6.04
N LEU A 264 -15.24 -14.25 6.49
CA LEU A 264 -14.83 -15.38 7.33
C LEU A 264 -15.57 -15.41 8.67
N ALA A 265 -15.72 -14.25 9.31
CA ALA A 265 -16.46 -14.13 10.55
C ALA A 265 -17.91 -14.60 10.37
N ALA A 266 -18.60 -14.10 9.33
CA ALA A 266 -19.96 -14.51 9.00
C ALA A 266 -20.06 -16.02 8.69
N MET A 267 -19.11 -16.59 7.93
CA MET A 267 -19.08 -18.03 7.65
C MET A 267 -19.03 -18.87 8.94
N TYR A 268 -18.16 -18.52 9.89
CA TYR A 268 -18.03 -19.25 11.16
C TYR A 268 -19.21 -19.05 12.13
N ILE A 269 -19.94 -17.92 12.05
CA ILE A 269 -21.18 -17.71 12.81
C ILE A 269 -22.35 -18.50 12.21
N MET A 270 -22.55 -18.40 10.89
CA MET A 270 -23.64 -19.06 10.19
C MET A 270 -23.49 -20.58 10.24
N GLY A 271 -22.26 -21.08 10.09
CA GLY A 271 -21.97 -22.51 10.03
C GLY A 271 -22.52 -23.19 8.77
N GLU A 272 -22.72 -22.42 7.70
CA GLU A 272 -23.11 -22.96 6.40
C GLU A 272 -21.86 -23.43 5.65
N ASP A 273 -21.80 -24.73 5.35
CA ASP A 273 -20.66 -25.42 4.73
C ASP A 273 -19.35 -25.47 5.56
N VAL A 274 -19.31 -24.86 6.75
CA VAL A 274 -18.22 -24.93 7.74
C VAL A 274 -18.78 -25.20 9.13
N ASP A 275 -18.01 -25.86 10.00
CA ASP A 275 -18.40 -25.98 11.40
C ASP A 275 -18.41 -24.60 12.07
N LYS A 276 -19.41 -24.36 12.92
CA LYS A 276 -19.48 -23.14 13.72
C LYS A 276 -18.27 -23.03 14.65
N ASP A 277 -17.72 -21.83 14.75
CA ASP A 277 -16.54 -21.55 15.56
C ASP A 277 -16.58 -20.08 16.04
N GLU A 278 -17.10 -19.88 17.24
CA GLU A 278 -17.30 -18.54 17.82
C GLU A 278 -15.96 -17.82 18.06
N GLU A 279 -14.90 -18.55 18.44
CA GLU A 279 -13.58 -17.96 18.65
C GLU A 279 -12.99 -17.44 17.34
N LYS A 280 -13.06 -18.23 16.25
CA LYS A 280 -12.63 -17.77 14.92
C LYS A 280 -13.50 -16.64 14.40
N ALA A 281 -14.79 -16.70 14.64
CA ALA A 281 -15.70 -15.63 14.26
C ALA A 281 -15.29 -14.30 14.91
N LYS A 282 -15.11 -14.28 16.24
CA LYS A 282 -14.66 -13.09 17.00
C LYS A 282 -13.30 -12.60 16.49
N MET A 283 -12.34 -13.51 16.28
CA MET A 283 -11.02 -13.18 15.73
C MET A 283 -11.10 -12.46 14.38
N PHE A 284 -11.87 -12.99 13.42
CA PHE A 284 -12.00 -12.37 12.10
C PHE A 284 -12.88 -11.11 12.11
N TYR A 285 -13.81 -10.99 13.04
CA TYR A 285 -14.60 -9.78 13.26
C TYR A 285 -13.70 -8.62 13.69
N THR A 286 -12.85 -8.85 14.71
CA THR A 286 -11.84 -7.89 15.15
C THR A 286 -10.89 -7.51 14.02
N LEU A 287 -10.38 -8.50 13.27
CA LEU A 287 -9.50 -8.24 12.13
C LEU A 287 -10.19 -7.44 11.00
N ALA A 288 -11.51 -7.51 10.87
CA ALA A 288 -12.24 -6.70 9.92
C ALA A 288 -12.21 -5.21 10.31
N PHE A 289 -12.44 -4.89 11.59
CA PHE A 289 -12.29 -3.53 12.11
C PHE A 289 -10.86 -3.00 12.01
N GLU A 290 -9.87 -3.81 12.37
CA GLU A 290 -8.45 -3.43 12.26
C GLU A 290 -8.04 -3.10 10.82
N ASN A 291 -8.78 -3.62 9.85
CA ASN A 291 -8.59 -3.36 8.42
C ASN A 291 -9.58 -2.31 7.87
N ASP A 292 -10.06 -1.41 8.74
CA ASP A 292 -10.94 -0.29 8.41
C ASP A 292 -12.23 -0.70 7.67
N PHE A 293 -12.73 -1.91 7.93
CA PHE A 293 -14.00 -2.37 7.39
C PHE A 293 -15.09 -2.32 8.44
N ASP A 294 -16.18 -1.62 8.10
CA ASP A 294 -17.39 -1.55 8.90
C ASP A 294 -18.11 -2.90 8.86
N VAL A 295 -17.67 -3.79 9.74
CA VAL A 295 -18.14 -5.16 9.83
C VAL A 295 -19.55 -5.21 10.42
N ASP A 296 -19.92 -4.27 11.30
CA ASP A 296 -21.26 -4.18 11.89
C ASP A 296 -22.32 -3.99 10.79
N ILE A 297 -22.15 -2.99 9.91
CA ILE A 297 -23.06 -2.77 8.78
C ILE A 297 -23.12 -4.01 7.86
N PHE A 298 -22.00 -4.69 7.69
CA PHE A 298 -21.95 -5.91 6.89
C PHE A 298 -22.73 -7.05 7.54
N PHE A 299 -22.59 -7.28 8.85
CA PHE A 299 -23.35 -8.29 9.60
C PHE A 299 -24.85 -8.00 9.58
N ASP A 300 -25.24 -6.74 9.80
CA ASP A 300 -26.62 -6.28 9.67
C ASP A 300 -27.22 -6.60 8.30
N SER A 301 -26.45 -6.40 7.22
CA SER A 301 -26.88 -6.69 5.85
C SER A 301 -27.14 -8.19 5.60
N LEU A 302 -26.54 -9.06 6.42
CA LEU A 302 -26.73 -10.50 6.41
C LEU A 302 -27.79 -10.97 7.41
N GLY A 303 -28.36 -10.06 8.21
CA GLY A 303 -29.29 -10.38 9.30
C GLY A 303 -28.61 -11.11 10.47
N LEU A 304 -27.32 -10.87 10.68
CA LEU A 304 -26.56 -11.40 11.79
C LEU A 304 -26.38 -10.34 12.89
N GLU A 305 -26.27 -10.79 14.14
CA GLU A 305 -25.99 -9.92 15.27
C GLU A 305 -24.49 -9.58 15.34
N GLU A 306 -24.18 -8.37 15.84
CA GLU A 306 -22.83 -7.92 16.13
C GLU A 306 -22.16 -8.85 17.16
N ILE A 307 -20.84 -9.02 17.03
CA ILE A 307 -20.05 -9.78 18.00
C ILE A 307 -19.43 -8.82 19.00
N ASP A 308 -19.70 -9.04 20.28
CA ASP A 308 -19.06 -8.28 21.35
C ASP A 308 -17.55 -8.57 21.39
N ILE A 309 -16.76 -7.55 21.10
CA ILE A 309 -15.30 -7.60 21.07
C ILE A 309 -14.65 -7.24 22.42
N GLU A 310 -15.42 -6.80 23.42
CA GLU A 310 -14.92 -6.44 24.75
C GLU A 310 -14.92 -7.66 25.71
N ASP A 311 -13.88 -8.50 25.66
CA ASP A 311 -13.54 -9.45 26.75
C ASP A 311 -12.02 -9.57 26.98
#